data_AF-A0A8J7NU38-F1
#
_entry.id   AF-A0A8J7NU38-F1
#
_cell.length_a   1.000
_cell.length_b   1.000
_cell.length_c   1.000
_cell.angle_alpha   90.00
_cell.angle_beta   90.00
_cell.angle_gamma   90.00
#
_symmetry.space_group_name_H-M   'P 1'
#
loop_
_entity.id
_entity.type
_entity.pdbx_description
1 polymer ?
#
loop_
_entity_poly.entity_id
_entity_poly.type
_entity_poly.pdbx_seq_one_letter_code
_entity_poly.pdbx_strand_id
1 'polypeptide(L)'
;MPVQPAPKEPEEMEAEADSALEANGDEEEESGEEHSLSESESEAEEESSEMDDEDCERRRVECLDEMSDLEKQFLDLKEKLFRERLNQVKAKLEEVMAGRAVEYKEPLAALQNNMKIRTEVAGVYKELCLQVIRHRYDCEIQGARQHLESERLLLFDNMKNELLEKIRRLEEDRQNIDITSEWWSDEVRAKKCKRKSDPTKPERKKKAALVSGPYIVYMLRDIDILEDWTAIKKAKASVLPLKKKLDTAGKVDKAPYSARCEDGTLYYEGESYCKGNSILLEIREETPSQAVITAVSTGEVWLRRTDGSKTKIYVSQLQKGKYTIRKA
;
A
#
# COMPACT_ATOMS: atom_id res chain seq x y z
N MET A 1 13.60 15.68 -11.36
CA MET A 1 12.81 14.80 -12.24
C MET A 1 11.36 15.22 -12.14
N PRO A 2 10.67 15.57 -13.24
CA PRO A 2 9.27 15.94 -13.18
C PRO A 2 8.41 14.69 -12.92
N VAL A 3 7.57 14.76 -11.90
CA VAL A 3 6.65 13.71 -11.45
C VAL A 3 5.51 13.60 -12.48
N GLN A 4 5.31 12.41 -13.05
CA GLN A 4 4.12 12.10 -13.83
C GLN A 4 2.93 11.85 -12.89
N PRO A 5 1.71 12.33 -13.23
CA PRO A 5 0.51 12.00 -12.46
C PRO A 5 -0.02 10.59 -12.81
N ALA A 6 -0.61 9.95 -11.80
CA ALA A 6 -1.24 8.62 -11.87
C ALA A 6 -2.53 8.62 -12.72
N PRO A 7 -2.95 7.47 -13.27
CA PRO A 7 -4.08 7.37 -14.19
C PRO A 7 -5.42 7.53 -13.44
N LYS A 8 -6.32 8.36 -13.97
CA LYS A 8 -7.72 8.42 -13.57
C LYS A 8 -8.46 7.20 -14.12
N GLU A 9 -9.23 6.54 -13.27
CA GLU A 9 -10.23 5.53 -13.65
C GLU A 9 -11.34 6.17 -14.52
N PRO A 10 -11.98 5.41 -15.42
CA PRO A 10 -13.00 5.94 -16.32
C PRO A 10 -14.29 6.25 -15.56
N GLU A 11 -14.70 7.52 -15.59
CA GLU A 11 -16.06 7.94 -15.25
C GLU A 11 -17.04 7.33 -16.28
N GLU A 12 -18.09 6.70 -15.79
CA GLU A 12 -19.23 6.24 -16.58
C GLU A 12 -19.92 7.47 -17.18
N MET A 13 -19.77 7.65 -18.49
CA MET A 13 -20.43 8.69 -19.26
C MET A 13 -21.80 8.14 -19.67
N GLU A 14 -22.85 8.61 -19.00
CA GLU A 14 -24.22 8.41 -19.46
C GLU A 14 -24.36 9.00 -20.87
N ALA A 15 -24.76 8.15 -21.80
CA ALA A 15 -25.04 8.52 -23.17
C ALA A 15 -26.46 9.11 -23.24
N GLU A 16 -26.57 10.44 -23.32
CA GLU A 16 -27.77 11.07 -23.86
C GLU A 16 -27.84 10.79 -25.36
N ALA A 17 -28.78 9.93 -25.72
CA ALA A 17 -29.17 9.64 -27.09
C ALA A 17 -30.32 10.59 -27.47
N ASP A 18 -30.01 11.55 -28.34
CA ASP A 18 -30.98 12.38 -29.03
C ASP A 18 -31.34 11.70 -30.36
N SER A 19 -32.61 11.36 -30.58
CA SER A 19 -33.34 11.42 -31.87
C SER A 19 -34.61 10.55 -31.91
N ALA A 20 -35.68 11.19 -32.36
CA ALA A 20 -36.82 10.66 -33.15
C ALA A 20 -38.10 10.23 -32.42
N LEU A 21 -39.06 11.16 -32.41
CA LEU A 21 -40.44 11.00 -32.90
C LEU A 21 -40.85 9.57 -33.31
N GLU A 22 -41.77 8.98 -32.55
CA GLU A 22 -42.77 8.03 -33.04
C GLU A 22 -44.03 8.22 -32.18
N ALA A 23 -45.14 8.50 -32.86
CA ALA A 23 -46.46 8.66 -32.30
C ALA A 23 -47.06 7.28 -31.98
N ASN A 24 -47.52 7.07 -30.76
CA ASN A 24 -48.49 6.03 -30.45
C ASN A 24 -49.65 6.69 -29.72
N GLY A 25 -50.81 6.67 -30.37
CA GLY A 25 -52.08 7.00 -29.76
C GLY A 25 -52.54 5.82 -28.93
N ASP A 26 -52.84 6.09 -27.67
CA ASP A 26 -53.71 5.25 -26.86
C ASP A 26 -55.01 6.02 -26.65
N GLU A 27 -56.09 5.29 -26.90
CA GLU A 27 -57.48 5.68 -26.84
C GLU A 27 -57.87 5.97 -25.38
N GLU A 28 -58.37 7.17 -25.09
CA GLU A 28 -59.26 7.37 -23.94
C GLU A 28 -60.49 8.16 -24.39
N GLU A 29 -61.64 7.49 -24.27
CA GLU A 29 -62.96 8.06 -24.40
C GLU A 29 -63.25 9.03 -23.25
N GLU A 30 -63.68 10.25 -23.58
CA GLU A 30 -64.36 11.11 -22.62
C GLU A 30 -65.56 11.82 -23.30
N SER A 31 -66.72 11.17 -23.11
CA SER A 31 -68.04 11.76 -22.84
C SER A 31 -68.19 13.29 -23.00
N GLY A 32 -68.78 13.72 -24.12
CA GLY A 32 -69.24 15.10 -24.31
C GLY A 32 -70.59 15.36 -23.63
N GLU A 33 -70.57 16.10 -22.53
CA GLU A 33 -71.75 16.74 -21.92
C GLU A 33 -72.17 18.00 -22.71
N GLU A 34 -73.34 17.89 -23.33
CA GLU A 34 -74.53 18.75 -23.26
C GLU A 34 -74.43 20.29 -23.09
N HIS A 35 -75.39 20.97 -23.74
CA HIS A 35 -75.73 22.40 -23.81
C HIS A 35 -75.10 23.16 -24.99
N SER A 36 -75.83 23.88 -25.84
CA SER A 36 -77.18 24.44 -25.73
C SER A 36 -77.75 24.69 -27.13
N LEU A 37 -78.96 24.18 -27.37
CA LEU A 37 -79.85 24.60 -28.46
C LEU A 37 -80.05 26.12 -28.40
N SER A 38 -79.54 26.83 -29.40
CA SER A 38 -80.02 28.15 -29.77
C SER A 38 -80.95 27.96 -30.96
N GLU A 39 -82.25 28.09 -30.69
CA GLU A 39 -83.30 28.22 -31.70
C GLU A 39 -82.91 29.34 -32.68
N SER A 40 -82.67 28.94 -33.93
CA SER A 40 -82.74 29.83 -35.08
C SER A 40 -83.88 29.29 -35.93
N GLU A 41 -85.04 29.91 -35.78
CA GLU A 41 -86.15 29.79 -36.71
C GLU A 41 -85.69 30.38 -38.05
N SER A 42 -85.08 29.52 -38.88
CA SER A 42 -84.98 29.74 -40.30
C SER A 42 -86.10 28.94 -40.94
N GLU A 43 -87.11 29.65 -41.44
CA GLU A 43 -88.12 29.12 -42.34
C GLU A 43 -87.39 28.47 -43.52
N ALA A 44 -87.25 27.15 -43.46
CA ALA A 44 -86.89 26.34 -44.61
C ALA A 44 -88.12 26.36 -45.52
N GLU A 45 -88.19 27.41 -46.34
CA GLU A 45 -88.86 27.35 -47.63
C GLU A 45 -88.58 25.97 -48.22
N GLU A 46 -89.63 25.17 -48.38
CA GLU A 46 -89.60 23.89 -49.07
C GLU A 46 -89.26 24.14 -50.54
N GLU A 47 -88.00 24.46 -50.83
CA GLU A 47 -87.39 24.09 -52.10
C GLU A 47 -87.12 22.59 -52.02
N SER A 48 -88.23 21.84 -52.07
CA SER A 48 -88.26 20.42 -52.39
C SER A 48 -87.74 20.27 -53.82
N SER A 49 -86.43 20.46 -54.01
CA SER A 49 -85.74 19.93 -55.17
C SER A 49 -85.80 18.41 -55.00
N GLU A 50 -86.80 17.82 -55.63
CA GLU A 50 -86.91 16.41 -55.96
C GLU A 50 -85.63 16.04 -56.74
N MET A 51 -84.53 15.82 -56.03
CA MET A 51 -83.38 15.14 -56.59
C MET A 51 -83.87 13.73 -56.87
N ASP A 52 -83.85 13.37 -58.13
CA ASP A 52 -84.19 12.05 -58.61
C ASP A 52 -83.46 11.01 -57.72
N ASP A 53 -84.13 9.92 -57.36
CA ASP A 53 -83.53 8.84 -56.56
C ASP A 53 -82.22 8.36 -57.21
N GLU A 54 -82.13 8.48 -58.54
CA GLU A 54 -80.92 8.25 -59.34
C GLU A 54 -79.73 9.15 -58.95
N ASP A 55 -79.94 10.43 -58.61
CA ASP A 55 -78.88 11.35 -58.17
C ASP A 55 -78.38 11.03 -56.76
N CYS A 56 -79.28 10.60 -55.88
CA CYS A 56 -78.92 10.11 -54.55
C CYS A 56 -78.10 8.81 -54.64
N GLU A 57 -78.51 7.87 -55.50
CA GLU A 57 -77.79 6.63 -55.76
C GLU A 57 -76.40 6.90 -56.39
N ARG A 58 -76.32 7.86 -57.33
CA ARG A 58 -75.03 8.31 -57.92
C ARG A 58 -74.04 8.78 -56.86
N ARG A 59 -74.45 9.71 -55.98
CA ARG A 59 -73.55 10.23 -54.92
C ARG A 59 -73.14 9.17 -53.91
N ARG A 60 -74.03 8.21 -53.63
CA ARG A 60 -73.72 7.07 -52.75
C ARG A 60 -72.63 6.19 -53.37
N VAL A 61 -72.70 5.91 -54.67
CA VAL A 61 -71.68 5.14 -55.39
C VAL A 61 -70.36 5.90 -55.42
N GLU A 62 -70.38 7.20 -55.71
CA GLU A 62 -69.17 8.05 -55.68
C GLU A 62 -68.49 8.04 -54.31
N CYS A 63 -69.25 8.15 -53.21
CA CYS A 63 -68.71 8.07 -51.86
C CYS A 63 -68.11 6.69 -51.55
N LEU A 64 -68.74 5.60 -52.01
CA LEU A 64 -68.19 4.24 -51.85
C LEU A 64 -66.91 4.03 -52.68
N ASP A 65 -66.86 4.59 -53.89
CA ASP A 65 -65.68 4.55 -54.75
C ASP A 65 -64.51 5.34 -54.13
N GLU A 66 -64.78 6.54 -53.57
CA GLU A 66 -63.79 7.32 -52.82
C GLU A 66 -63.26 6.56 -51.59
N MET A 67 -64.15 5.91 -50.83
CA MET A 67 -63.76 5.06 -49.70
C MET A 67 -62.88 3.89 -50.14
N SER A 68 -63.25 3.21 -51.24
CA SER A 68 -62.46 2.12 -51.82
C SER A 68 -61.08 2.60 -52.31
N ASP A 69 -61.01 3.79 -52.91
CA ASP A 69 -59.75 4.40 -53.35
C ASP A 69 -58.86 4.76 -52.16
N LEU A 70 -59.43 5.30 -51.07
CA LEU A 70 -58.71 5.57 -49.83
C LEU A 70 -58.16 4.30 -49.18
N GLU A 71 -58.96 3.24 -49.10
CA GLU A 71 -58.53 1.93 -48.59
C GLU A 71 -57.35 1.37 -49.41
N LYS A 72 -57.43 1.48 -50.73
CA LYS A 72 -56.36 1.06 -51.64
C LYS A 72 -55.09 1.88 -51.43
N GLN A 73 -55.19 3.19 -51.31
CA GLN A 73 -54.05 4.07 -51.02
C GLN A 73 -53.40 3.71 -49.68
N PHE A 74 -54.21 3.41 -48.65
CA PHE A 74 -53.72 2.98 -47.35
C PHE A 74 -52.95 1.65 -47.44
N LEU A 75 -53.47 0.67 -48.19
CA LEU A 75 -52.79 -0.60 -48.43
C LEU A 75 -51.47 -0.42 -49.18
N ASP A 76 -51.46 0.41 -50.23
CA ASP A 76 -50.25 0.71 -51.01
C ASP A 76 -49.19 1.40 -50.14
N LEU A 77 -49.61 2.34 -49.27
CA LEU A 77 -48.71 3.05 -48.37
C LEU A 77 -48.13 2.11 -47.31
N LYS A 78 -48.97 1.25 -46.72
CA LYS A 78 -48.56 0.20 -45.78
C LYS A 78 -47.54 -0.74 -46.41
N GLU A 79 -47.77 -1.19 -47.64
CA GLU A 79 -46.85 -2.08 -48.34
C GLU A 79 -45.51 -1.40 -48.66
N LYS A 80 -45.53 -0.12 -49.06
CA LYS A 80 -44.31 0.69 -49.26
C LYS A 80 -43.51 0.79 -47.97
N LEU A 81 -44.15 1.10 -46.84
CA LEU A 81 -43.49 1.19 -45.53
C LEU A 81 -42.81 -0.14 -45.15
N PHE A 82 -43.52 -1.26 -45.29
CA PHE A 82 -42.94 -2.57 -45.00
C PHE A 82 -41.75 -2.90 -45.91
N ARG A 83 -41.87 -2.58 -47.20
CA ARG A 83 -40.80 -2.82 -48.19
C ARG A 83 -39.56 -1.99 -47.87
N GLU A 84 -39.75 -0.71 -47.51
CA GLU A 84 -38.67 0.17 -47.08
C GLU A 84 -38.01 -0.34 -45.79
N ARG A 85 -38.79 -0.73 -44.79
CA ARG A 85 -38.25 -1.28 -43.54
C ARG A 85 -37.45 -2.56 -43.77
N LEU A 86 -37.95 -3.44 -44.62
CA LEU A 86 -37.28 -4.68 -44.98
C LEU A 86 -35.98 -4.41 -45.77
N ASN A 87 -35.96 -3.39 -46.63
CA ASN A 87 -34.77 -2.96 -47.34
C ASN A 87 -33.72 -2.35 -46.40
N GLN A 88 -34.12 -1.54 -45.41
CA GLN A 88 -33.21 -1.01 -44.39
C GLN A 88 -32.51 -2.15 -43.61
N VAL A 89 -33.26 -3.17 -43.21
CA VAL A 89 -32.70 -4.34 -42.51
C VAL A 89 -31.77 -5.14 -43.41
N LYS A 90 -32.16 -5.38 -44.67
CA LYS A 90 -31.30 -6.07 -45.65
C LYS A 90 -29.99 -5.31 -45.90
N ALA A 91 -30.04 -3.98 -46.05
CA ALA A 91 -28.85 -3.16 -46.24
C ALA A 91 -27.89 -3.26 -45.04
N LYS A 92 -28.42 -3.14 -43.80
CA LYS A 92 -27.61 -3.35 -42.59
C LYS A 92 -27.02 -4.77 -42.52
N LEU A 93 -27.78 -5.79 -42.88
CA LEU A 93 -27.30 -7.17 -42.92
C LEU A 93 -26.16 -7.33 -43.94
N GLU A 94 -26.29 -6.76 -45.14
CA GLU A 94 -25.23 -6.78 -46.15
C GLU A 94 -23.98 -6.03 -45.69
N GLU A 95 -24.12 -4.90 -45.00
CA GLU A 95 -22.99 -4.18 -44.40
C GLU A 95 -22.26 -5.03 -43.36
N VAL A 96 -22.99 -5.77 -42.53
CA VAL A 96 -22.40 -6.70 -41.55
C VAL A 96 -21.73 -7.87 -42.26
N MET A 97 -22.39 -8.51 -43.22
CA MET A 97 -21.84 -9.65 -43.97
C MET A 97 -20.61 -9.27 -44.78
N ALA A 98 -20.59 -8.07 -45.36
CA ALA A 98 -19.42 -7.54 -46.06
C ALA A 98 -18.34 -7.01 -45.12
N GLY A 99 -18.55 -7.11 -43.80
CA GLY A 99 -17.62 -6.63 -42.78
C GLY A 99 -17.32 -5.15 -42.95
N ARG A 100 -18.33 -4.33 -43.26
CA ARG A 100 -18.27 -2.86 -43.37
C ARG A 100 -19.03 -2.13 -42.27
N ALA A 101 -19.89 -2.82 -41.52
CA ALA A 101 -20.66 -2.25 -40.42
C ALA A 101 -19.76 -1.49 -39.43
N VAL A 102 -19.96 -0.17 -39.37
CA VAL A 102 -19.12 0.76 -38.61
C VAL A 102 -19.25 0.52 -37.10
N GLU A 103 -20.47 0.20 -36.66
CA GLU A 103 -20.83 -0.13 -35.28
C GLU A 103 -19.92 -1.20 -34.65
N TYR A 104 -19.39 -2.13 -35.46
CA TYR A 104 -18.46 -3.17 -35.01
C TYR A 104 -16.99 -2.83 -35.28
N LYS A 105 -16.70 -2.10 -36.35
CA LYS A 105 -15.33 -1.75 -36.75
C LYS A 105 -14.67 -0.78 -35.78
N GLU A 106 -15.39 0.24 -35.32
CA GLU A 106 -14.83 1.23 -34.42
C GLU A 106 -14.43 0.62 -33.06
N PRO A 107 -15.30 -0.17 -32.39
CA PRO A 107 -14.89 -0.89 -31.18
C PRO A 107 -13.75 -1.87 -31.43
N LEU A 108 -13.73 -2.56 -32.58
CA LEU A 108 -12.64 -3.47 -32.92
C LEU A 108 -11.31 -2.72 -33.08
N ALA A 109 -11.29 -1.59 -33.78
CA ALA A 109 -10.10 -0.77 -33.95
C ALA A 109 -9.61 -0.22 -32.60
N ALA A 110 -10.53 0.25 -31.75
CA ALA A 110 -10.22 0.67 -30.39
C ALA A 110 -9.61 -0.47 -29.56
N LEU A 111 -10.18 -1.67 -29.63
CA LEU A 111 -9.65 -2.85 -28.93
C LEU A 111 -8.26 -3.25 -29.43
N GLN A 112 -8.03 -3.22 -30.75
CA GLN A 112 -6.72 -3.48 -31.34
C GLN A 112 -5.68 -2.45 -30.90
N ASN A 113 -6.04 -1.17 -30.83
CA ASN A 113 -5.16 -0.12 -30.32
C ASN A 113 -4.84 -0.32 -28.84
N ASN A 114 -5.84 -0.65 -28.02
CA ASN A 114 -5.62 -0.98 -26.60
C ASN A 114 -4.69 -2.18 -26.42
N MET A 115 -4.84 -3.22 -27.25
CA MET A 115 -3.93 -4.38 -27.23
C MET A 115 -2.48 -3.98 -27.52
N LYS A 116 -2.26 -3.13 -28.55
CA LYS A 116 -0.92 -2.62 -28.89
C LYS A 116 -0.32 -1.84 -27.72
N ILE A 117 -1.07 -0.88 -27.16
CA ILE A 117 -0.61 -0.07 -26.02
C ILE A 117 -0.27 -0.96 -24.82
N ARG A 118 -1.13 -1.94 -24.48
CA ARG A 118 -0.85 -2.88 -23.37
C ARG A 118 0.43 -3.68 -23.60
N THR A 119 0.68 -4.09 -24.85
CA THR A 119 1.87 -4.85 -25.21
C THR A 119 3.14 -3.98 -25.09
N GLU A 120 3.08 -2.74 -25.56
CA GLU A 120 4.18 -1.77 -25.44
C GLU A 120 4.49 -1.45 -23.97
N VAL A 121 3.46 -1.16 -23.17
CA VAL A 121 3.59 -0.89 -21.74
C VAL A 121 4.20 -2.08 -21.01
N ALA A 122 3.75 -3.31 -21.31
CA ALA A 122 4.33 -4.52 -20.75
C ALA A 122 5.82 -4.68 -21.14
N GLY A 123 6.19 -4.32 -22.38
CA GLY A 123 7.57 -4.29 -22.85
C GLY A 123 8.44 -3.32 -22.05
N VAL A 124 7.97 -2.08 -21.86
CA VAL A 124 8.66 -1.05 -21.05
C VAL A 124 8.80 -1.51 -19.60
N TYR A 125 7.73 -2.06 -19.02
CA TYR A 125 7.74 -2.56 -17.65
C TYR A 125 8.77 -3.68 -17.46
N LYS A 126 8.84 -4.63 -18.40
CA LYS A 126 9.84 -5.69 -18.40
C LYS A 126 11.27 -5.13 -18.41
N GLU A 127 11.54 -4.16 -19.27
CA GLU A 127 12.88 -3.54 -19.34
C GLU A 127 13.23 -2.82 -18.03
N LEU A 128 12.29 -2.10 -17.42
CA LEU A 128 12.51 -1.46 -16.12
C LEU A 128 12.80 -2.49 -15.02
N CYS A 129 12.07 -3.61 -14.98
CA CYS A 129 12.34 -4.69 -14.04
C CYS A 129 13.75 -5.27 -14.22
N LEU A 130 14.19 -5.47 -15.47
CA LEU A 130 15.54 -5.94 -15.77
C LEU A 130 16.60 -4.94 -15.32
N GLN A 131 16.38 -3.64 -15.51
CA GLN A 131 17.27 -2.59 -15.03
C GLN A 131 17.37 -2.58 -13.50
N VAL A 132 16.25 -2.69 -12.79
CA VAL A 132 16.24 -2.80 -11.32
C VAL A 132 17.05 -4.01 -10.85
N ILE A 133 16.91 -5.16 -11.51
CA ILE A 133 17.68 -6.36 -11.16
C ILE A 133 19.18 -6.12 -11.40
N ARG A 134 19.56 -5.52 -12.53
CA ARG A 134 20.96 -5.16 -12.82
C ARG A 134 21.53 -4.21 -11.76
N HIS A 135 20.81 -3.16 -11.41
CA HIS A 135 21.26 -2.22 -10.38
C HIS A 135 21.43 -2.90 -9.02
N ARG A 136 20.50 -3.77 -8.62
CA ARG A 136 20.64 -4.55 -7.37
C ARG A 136 21.88 -5.43 -7.39
N TYR A 137 22.12 -6.11 -8.51
CA TYR A 137 23.31 -6.93 -8.72
C TYR A 137 24.61 -6.11 -8.63
N ASP A 138 24.66 -4.96 -9.29
CA ASP A 138 25.83 -4.09 -9.27
C ASP A 138 26.11 -3.52 -7.87
N CYS A 139 25.04 -3.10 -7.16
CA CYS A 139 25.15 -2.66 -5.77
C CYS A 139 25.65 -3.77 -4.84
N GLU A 140 25.19 -5.01 -5.02
CA GLU A 140 25.64 -6.15 -4.23
C GLU A 140 27.13 -6.43 -4.45
N ILE A 141 27.59 -6.42 -5.71
CA ILE A 141 29.02 -6.55 -6.04
C ILE A 141 29.83 -5.45 -5.38
N GLN A 142 29.37 -4.21 -5.49
CA GLN A 142 30.07 -3.07 -4.91
C GLN A 142 30.14 -3.18 -3.39
N GLY A 143 29.02 -3.54 -2.74
CA GLY A 143 28.96 -3.76 -1.30
C GLY A 143 29.92 -4.86 -0.84
N ALA A 144 29.93 -6.01 -1.54
CA ALA A 144 30.84 -7.11 -1.24
C ALA A 144 32.33 -6.71 -1.37
N ARG A 145 32.68 -5.94 -2.41
CA ARG A 145 34.04 -5.42 -2.60
C ARG A 145 34.46 -4.48 -1.48
N GLN A 146 33.62 -3.50 -1.16
CA GLN A 146 33.90 -2.54 -0.09
C GLN A 146 33.99 -3.22 1.29
N HIS A 147 33.12 -4.20 1.55
CA HIS A 147 33.16 -4.99 2.77
C HIS A 147 34.49 -5.74 2.88
N LEU A 148 34.93 -6.43 1.82
CA LEU A 148 36.21 -7.13 1.80
C LEU A 148 37.40 -6.18 2.04
N GLU A 149 37.40 -5.01 1.41
CA GLU A 149 38.45 -4.01 1.59
C GLU A 149 38.49 -3.47 3.02
N SER A 150 37.32 -3.21 3.62
CA SER A 150 37.18 -2.79 5.01
C SER A 150 37.68 -3.84 6.00
N GLU A 151 37.27 -5.10 5.84
CA GLU A 151 37.71 -6.22 6.68
C GLU A 151 39.22 -6.43 6.59
N ARG A 152 39.79 -6.31 5.37
CA ARG A 152 41.24 -6.38 5.18
C ARG A 152 41.96 -5.28 5.96
N LEU A 153 41.50 -4.03 5.86
CA LEU A 153 42.10 -2.90 6.58
C LEU A 153 41.97 -3.06 8.09
N LEU A 154 40.79 -3.44 8.58
CA LEU A 154 40.53 -3.68 9.99
C LEU A 154 41.44 -4.77 10.56
N LEU A 155 41.67 -5.85 9.80
CA LEU A 155 42.60 -6.91 10.20
C LEU A 155 44.04 -6.40 10.32
N PHE A 156 44.50 -5.60 9.36
CA PHE A 156 45.83 -5.00 9.41
C PHE A 156 45.99 -4.06 10.61
N ASP A 157 44.99 -3.22 10.90
CA ASP A 157 45.02 -2.33 12.06
C ASP A 157 44.98 -3.11 13.38
N ASN A 158 44.19 -4.18 13.46
CA ASN A 158 44.17 -5.06 14.62
C ASN A 158 45.54 -5.72 14.85
N MET A 159 46.16 -6.29 13.80
CA MET A 159 47.50 -6.87 13.90
C MET A 159 48.54 -5.82 14.32
N LYS A 160 48.48 -4.61 13.76
CA LYS A 160 49.36 -3.51 14.13
C LYS A 160 49.19 -3.13 15.59
N ASN A 161 47.95 -3.00 16.08
CA ASN A 161 47.65 -2.68 17.47
C ASN A 161 48.14 -3.79 18.42
N GLU A 162 47.97 -5.07 18.06
CA GLU A 162 48.51 -6.17 18.85
C GLU A 162 50.04 -6.14 18.95
N LEU A 163 50.73 -5.80 17.87
CA LEU A 163 52.19 -5.67 17.86
C LEU A 163 52.64 -4.47 18.70
N LEU A 164 51.99 -3.32 18.57
CA LEU A 164 52.28 -2.13 19.36
C LEU A 164 52.04 -2.38 20.86
N GLU A 165 50.96 -3.07 21.22
CA GLU A 165 50.66 -3.43 22.60
C GLU A 165 51.67 -4.45 23.16
N LYS A 166 52.13 -5.41 22.35
CA LYS A 166 53.22 -6.31 22.73
C LYS A 166 54.53 -5.56 22.97
N ILE A 167 54.87 -4.60 22.10
CA ILE A 167 56.04 -3.72 22.29
C ILE A 167 55.91 -2.93 23.59
N ARG A 168 54.76 -2.29 23.81
CA ARG A 168 54.47 -1.53 25.04
C ARG A 168 54.64 -2.37 26.30
N ARG A 169 54.08 -3.59 26.31
CA ARG A 169 54.25 -4.51 27.46
C ARG A 169 55.70 -4.92 27.68
N LEU A 170 56.47 -5.16 26.62
CA LEU A 170 57.90 -5.47 26.75
C LEU A 170 58.71 -4.27 27.28
N GLU A 171 58.33 -3.05 26.89
CA GLU A 171 58.93 -1.82 27.42
C GLU A 171 58.57 -1.60 28.90
N GLU A 172 57.31 -1.83 29.27
CA GLU A 172 56.83 -1.82 30.65
C GLU A 172 57.56 -2.87 31.49
N ASP A 173 57.69 -4.11 31.01
CA ASP A 173 58.44 -5.18 31.68
C ASP A 173 59.92 -4.82 31.86
N ARG A 174 60.54 -4.19 30.85
CA ARG A 174 61.93 -3.70 30.96
C ARG A 174 62.07 -2.64 32.06
N GLN A 175 61.17 -1.65 32.07
CA GLN A 175 61.14 -0.61 33.10
C GLN A 175 60.85 -1.19 34.49
N ASN A 176 59.93 -2.16 34.58
CA ASN A 176 59.58 -2.85 35.81
C ASN A 176 60.77 -3.64 36.37
N ILE A 177 61.56 -4.30 35.52
CA ILE A 177 62.80 -4.99 35.92
C ILE A 177 63.82 -3.98 36.44
N ASP A 178 64.01 -2.84 35.77
CA ASP A 178 64.95 -1.80 36.20
C ASP A 178 64.56 -1.23 37.58
N ILE A 179 63.28 -0.92 37.81
CA ILE A 179 62.74 -0.42 39.09
C ILE A 179 62.82 -1.50 40.17
N THR A 180 62.43 -2.74 39.86
CA THR A 180 62.48 -3.87 40.79
C THR A 180 63.92 -4.20 41.19
N SER A 181 64.87 -4.11 40.25
CA SER A 181 66.30 -4.28 40.51
C SER A 181 66.84 -3.20 41.45
N GLU A 182 66.41 -1.95 41.33
CA GLU A 182 66.74 -0.89 42.30
C GLU A 182 66.20 -1.20 43.69
N TRP A 183 64.95 -1.67 43.81
CA TRP A 183 64.32 -1.98 45.09
C TRP A 183 64.97 -3.18 45.80
N TRP A 184 65.30 -4.25 45.07
CA TRP A 184 66.06 -5.38 45.65
C TRP A 184 67.54 -5.07 45.86
N SER A 185 68.12 -4.14 45.10
CA SER A 185 69.50 -3.68 45.33
C SER A 185 69.62 -2.76 46.55
N ASP A 186 68.56 -2.02 46.91
CA ASP A 186 68.58 -1.11 48.05
C ASP A 186 68.48 -1.85 49.40
N GLU A 187 67.67 -2.91 49.47
CA GLU A 187 67.63 -3.82 50.64
C GLU A 187 68.98 -4.51 50.90
N VAL A 188 69.77 -4.76 49.84
CA VAL A 188 71.11 -5.36 49.95
C VAL A 188 72.19 -4.30 50.24
N ARG A 189 71.96 -3.02 49.95
CA ARG A 189 72.90 -1.92 50.26
C ARG A 189 72.74 -1.33 51.66
N ALA A 190 71.59 -1.46 52.30
CA ALA A 190 71.37 -0.97 53.68
C ALA A 190 72.13 -1.79 54.75
N LYS A 191 72.66 -2.98 54.43
CA LYS A 191 73.43 -3.82 55.36
C LYS A 191 74.59 -4.54 54.66
N LYS A 192 75.72 -3.86 54.44
CA LYS A 192 77.07 -4.44 54.63
C LYS A 192 78.22 -3.44 54.38
N CYS A 193 78.84 -3.06 55.48
CA CYS A 193 80.27 -2.76 55.54
C CYS A 193 81.11 -3.95 55.01
N LYS A 194 82.23 -3.62 54.33
CA LYS A 194 83.48 -4.39 54.21
C LYS A 194 83.37 -5.91 53.97
N ARG A 195 83.71 -6.36 52.75
CA ARG A 195 84.86 -7.25 52.47
C ARG A 195 84.94 -7.64 50.98
N LYS A 196 86.13 -7.39 50.44
CA LYS A 196 86.86 -8.00 49.31
C LYS A 196 86.22 -9.17 48.54
N SER A 197 86.29 -9.02 47.21
CA SER A 197 86.89 -9.96 46.24
C SER A 197 86.15 -11.25 45.84
N ASP A 198 85.50 -11.15 44.68
CA ASP A 198 85.65 -12.01 43.48
C ASP A 198 85.18 -13.49 43.50
N PRO A 199 84.94 -14.12 42.33
CA PRO A 199 83.68 -14.79 42.00
C PRO A 199 83.90 -16.31 41.94
N THR A 200 82.84 -17.11 41.87
CA THR A 200 82.81 -18.45 41.23
C THR A 200 81.60 -19.23 41.72
N LYS A 201 80.60 -19.38 40.83
CA LYS A 201 80.06 -20.68 40.35
C LYS A 201 78.63 -20.52 39.81
N PRO A 202 78.39 -20.87 38.54
CA PRO A 202 77.05 -21.06 38.00
C PRO A 202 76.63 -22.52 38.18
N GLU A 203 75.37 -22.77 38.56
CA GLU A 203 74.59 -24.01 38.46
C GLU A 203 73.56 -23.97 39.60
N ARG A 204 72.25 -24.08 39.38
CA ARG A 204 71.58 -25.24 38.81
C ARG A 204 70.20 -24.86 38.29
N LYS A 205 69.89 -25.39 37.10
CA LYS A 205 68.54 -25.58 36.57
C LYS A 205 67.71 -26.32 37.64
N LYS A 206 66.64 -25.71 38.15
CA LYS A 206 65.58 -26.45 38.83
C LYS A 206 64.38 -26.51 37.89
N LYS A 207 64.22 -27.67 37.25
CA LYS A 207 62.97 -28.09 36.64
C LYS A 207 61.90 -28.09 37.73
N ALA A 208 60.73 -27.55 37.44
CA ALA A 208 59.57 -27.64 38.34
C ALA A 208 59.28 -29.12 38.65
N ALA A 209 59.28 -29.46 39.93
CA ALA A 209 58.82 -30.77 40.38
C ALA A 209 57.31 -30.84 40.14
N LEU A 210 56.88 -31.78 39.30
CA LEU A 210 55.49 -32.22 39.23
C LEU A 210 55.15 -32.85 40.58
N VAL A 211 54.54 -32.07 41.47
CA VAL A 211 53.98 -32.58 42.73
C VAL A 211 52.74 -33.39 42.38
N SER A 212 52.90 -34.71 42.30
CA SER A 212 51.81 -35.68 42.25
C SER A 212 51.37 -35.97 43.69
N GLY A 213 50.27 -35.35 44.10
CA GLY A 213 49.61 -35.53 45.40
C GLY A 213 48.42 -34.59 45.51
N PRO A 214 47.40 -34.90 46.33
CA PRO A 214 46.22 -34.04 46.48
C PRO A 214 46.64 -32.65 47.00
N TYR A 215 46.57 -31.66 46.13
CA TYR A 215 46.93 -30.27 46.40
C TYR A 215 45.70 -29.55 46.97
N ILE A 216 45.83 -29.00 48.18
CA ILE A 216 44.82 -28.10 48.73
C ILE A 216 44.98 -26.76 48.02
N VAL A 217 44.06 -26.46 47.10
CA VAL A 217 44.02 -25.18 46.41
C VAL A 217 43.43 -24.13 47.37
N TYR A 218 44.26 -23.21 47.87
CA TYR A 218 43.82 -22.10 48.71
C TYR A 218 43.21 -20.93 47.92
N MET A 219 43.40 -20.89 46.61
CA MET A 219 42.90 -19.85 45.72
C MET A 219 41.67 -20.34 44.97
N LEU A 220 40.59 -19.59 45.01
CA LEU A 220 39.43 -19.86 44.16
C LEU A 220 39.82 -19.72 42.68
N ARG A 221 39.15 -20.48 41.80
CA ARG A 221 39.34 -20.32 40.35
C ARG A 221 38.66 -19.03 39.92
N ASP A 222 39.14 -18.42 38.84
CA ASP A 222 38.56 -17.17 38.30
C ASP A 222 37.06 -17.29 38.02
N ILE A 223 36.60 -18.48 37.61
CA ILE A 223 35.18 -18.79 37.38
C ILE A 223 34.36 -18.66 38.67
N ASP A 224 34.86 -19.21 39.79
CA ASP A 224 34.16 -19.17 41.08
C ASP A 224 34.14 -17.72 41.60
N ILE A 225 35.21 -16.95 41.39
CA ILE A 225 35.29 -15.52 41.72
C ILE A 225 34.29 -14.69 40.90
N LEU A 226 34.16 -14.99 39.60
CA LEU A 226 33.22 -14.31 38.70
C LEU A 226 31.76 -14.65 39.02
N GLU A 227 31.48 -15.89 39.40
CA GLU A 227 30.17 -16.33 39.83
C GLU A 227 29.76 -15.64 41.15
N ASP A 228 30.64 -15.64 42.15
CA ASP A 228 30.41 -14.93 43.42
C ASP A 228 30.25 -13.43 43.21
N TRP A 229 31.07 -12.82 42.35
CA TRP A 229 30.94 -11.41 41.98
C TRP A 229 29.57 -11.09 41.36
N THR A 230 29.06 -12.00 40.53
CA THR A 230 27.74 -11.89 39.90
C THR A 230 26.63 -12.10 40.93
N ALA A 231 26.78 -13.07 41.83
CA ALA A 231 25.86 -13.33 42.93
C ALA A 231 25.77 -12.13 43.87
N ILE A 232 26.89 -11.49 44.21
CA ILE A 232 26.96 -10.27 45.03
C ILE A 232 26.25 -9.11 44.33
N LYS A 233 26.49 -8.91 43.03
CA LYS A 233 25.76 -7.89 42.24
C LYS A 233 24.25 -8.14 42.24
N LYS A 234 23.84 -9.38 42.06
CA LYS A 234 22.43 -9.78 42.04
C LYS A 234 21.76 -9.60 43.41
N ALA A 235 22.45 -9.99 44.49
CA ALA A 235 21.99 -9.80 45.85
C ALA A 235 21.88 -8.31 46.24
N LYS A 236 22.86 -7.49 45.83
CA LYS A 236 22.81 -6.04 46.01
C LYS A 236 21.65 -5.39 45.25
N ALA A 237 21.33 -5.88 44.05
CA ALA A 237 20.17 -5.44 43.31
C ALA A 237 18.83 -5.85 43.98
N SER A 238 18.79 -6.98 44.69
CA SER A 238 17.59 -7.46 45.38
C SER A 238 17.37 -6.93 46.81
N VAL A 239 18.33 -6.20 47.40
CA VAL A 239 18.22 -5.61 48.76
C VAL A 239 17.66 -4.17 48.72
N LEU A 240 17.43 -3.58 47.55
CA LEU A 240 16.65 -2.34 47.44
C LEU A 240 15.16 -2.63 47.69
N PRO A 241 14.47 -1.84 48.56
CA PRO A 241 13.10 -2.13 48.92
C PRO A 241 12.19 -2.01 47.70
N LEU A 242 11.57 -3.15 47.39
CA LEU A 242 10.64 -3.40 46.30
C LEU A 242 9.43 -2.45 46.36
N LYS A 243 9.49 -1.34 45.62
CA LYS A 243 8.28 -0.68 45.11
C LYS A 243 8.11 -1.10 43.66
N LYS A 244 7.04 -1.89 43.43
CA LYS A 244 6.47 -2.25 42.14
C LYS A 244 6.67 -1.14 41.11
N LYS A 245 7.45 -1.39 40.06
CA LYS A 245 7.14 -1.05 38.66
C LYS A 245 7.97 -1.96 37.75
N LEU A 246 7.27 -2.70 36.92
CA LEU A 246 7.81 -3.34 35.73
C LEU A 246 8.19 -2.21 34.78
N ASP A 247 9.48 -2.00 34.57
CA ASP A 247 10.00 -1.24 33.42
C ASP A 247 11.41 -1.75 33.10
N THR A 248 11.51 -2.52 32.02
CA THR A 248 12.76 -2.94 31.40
C THR A 248 13.30 -1.73 30.64
N ALA A 249 14.36 -1.12 31.17
CA ALA A 249 15.09 -0.04 30.50
C ALA A 249 15.99 -0.62 29.39
N GLY A 250 15.47 -0.63 28.16
CA GLY A 250 16.28 -0.59 26.93
C GLY A 250 16.16 0.81 26.32
N LYS A 251 17.28 1.51 26.16
CA LYS A 251 17.38 2.81 25.47
C LYS A 251 16.75 2.74 24.08
N VAL A 252 15.63 3.43 23.85
CA VAL A 252 15.18 3.90 22.53
C VAL A 252 14.44 5.21 22.74
N ASP A 253 14.68 6.19 21.86
CA ASP A 253 14.01 7.48 21.78
C ASP A 253 12.50 7.36 22.10
N LYS A 254 12.05 8.05 23.15
CA LYS A 254 10.62 8.10 23.49
C LYS A 254 9.88 8.81 22.36
N ALA A 255 9.28 8.03 21.48
CA ALA A 255 8.21 8.50 20.61
C ALA A 255 7.11 9.12 21.50
N PRO A 256 6.57 10.31 21.17
CA PRO A 256 5.59 11.00 21.98
C PRO A 256 4.28 10.21 22.17
N TYR A 257 4.01 9.23 21.31
CA TYR A 257 2.82 8.37 21.37
C TYR A 257 3.19 6.89 21.30
N SER A 258 2.56 6.07 22.14
CA SER A 258 2.76 4.61 22.15
C SER A 258 1.81 3.95 21.15
N ALA A 259 2.34 3.48 20.02
CA ALA A 259 1.58 2.75 19.01
C ALA A 259 2.30 1.47 18.60
N ARG A 260 1.59 0.33 18.60
CA ARG A 260 2.10 -0.99 18.17
C ARG A 260 1.00 -1.78 17.45
N CYS A 261 1.38 -2.60 16.48
CA CYS A 261 0.46 -3.56 15.85
C CYS A 261 0.94 -4.98 16.18
N GLU A 262 0.04 -5.80 16.71
CA GLU A 262 0.30 -7.20 17.06
C GLU A 262 -0.95 -8.02 16.71
N ASP A 263 -0.76 -9.14 15.99
CA ASP A 263 -1.84 -10.09 15.63
C ASP A 263 -3.11 -9.47 15.04
N GLY A 264 -2.97 -8.50 14.12
CA GLY A 264 -4.11 -7.84 13.47
C GLY A 264 -4.88 -6.88 14.38
N THR A 265 -4.31 -6.51 15.53
CA THR A 265 -4.85 -5.54 16.48
C THR A 265 -3.88 -4.36 16.62
N LEU A 266 -4.41 -3.14 16.49
CA LEU A 266 -3.66 -1.91 16.74
C LEU A 266 -3.81 -1.54 18.22
N TYR A 267 -2.69 -1.33 18.90
CA TYR A 267 -2.69 -0.74 20.23
C TYR A 267 -2.16 0.69 20.15
N TYR A 268 -2.96 1.66 20.57
CA TYR A 268 -2.62 3.08 20.57
C TYR A 268 -2.94 3.67 21.94
N GLU A 269 -1.95 4.29 22.60
CA GLU A 269 -2.04 4.88 23.94
C GLU A 269 -2.67 3.97 25.03
N GLY A 270 -2.54 2.65 24.88
CA GLY A 270 -3.07 1.65 25.82
C GLY A 270 -4.45 1.11 25.47
N GLU A 271 -5.10 1.63 24.42
CA GLU A 271 -6.36 1.09 23.89
C GLU A 271 -6.11 0.18 22.69
N SER A 272 -6.90 -0.88 22.55
CA SER A 272 -6.81 -1.86 21.47
C SER A 272 -7.94 -1.68 20.45
N TYR A 273 -7.59 -1.70 19.17
CA TYR A 273 -8.48 -1.48 18.05
C TYR A 273 -8.34 -2.58 16.99
N CYS A 274 -9.48 -3.11 16.56
CA CYS A 274 -9.56 -4.20 15.58
C CYS A 274 -10.28 -3.74 14.31
N LYS A 275 -10.23 -4.58 13.26
CA LYS A 275 -11.05 -4.41 12.06
C LYS A 275 -12.53 -4.27 12.42
N GLY A 276 -13.18 -3.24 11.91
CA GLY A 276 -14.59 -2.92 12.15
C GLY A 276 -14.83 -1.85 13.23
N ASN A 277 -13.82 -1.47 14.01
CA ASN A 277 -13.98 -0.42 15.03
C ASN A 277 -14.07 0.96 14.37
N SER A 278 -15.08 1.73 14.79
CA SER A 278 -15.21 3.16 14.50
C SER A 278 -14.31 3.96 15.44
N ILE A 279 -13.48 4.83 14.86
CA ILE A 279 -12.54 5.69 15.55
C ILE A 279 -12.67 7.13 15.06
N LEU A 280 -12.28 8.08 15.92
CA LEU A 280 -12.10 9.47 15.55
C LEU A 280 -10.62 9.67 15.21
N LEU A 281 -10.35 10.00 13.95
CA LEU A 281 -9.02 10.29 13.44
C LEU A 281 -8.79 11.80 13.45
N GLU A 282 -7.81 12.25 14.21
CA GLU A 282 -7.39 13.65 14.25
C GLU A 282 -6.04 13.77 13.53
N ILE A 283 -5.99 14.72 12.59
CA ILE A 283 -4.83 15.02 11.77
C ILE A 283 -4.33 16.37 12.23
N ARG A 284 -3.02 16.47 12.46
CA ARG A 284 -2.40 17.74 12.82
C ARG A 284 -2.71 18.75 11.70
N GLU A 285 -3.58 19.72 11.99
CA GLU A 285 -4.08 20.80 11.11
C GLU A 285 -5.42 20.57 10.36
N GLU A 286 -6.18 19.49 10.64
CA GLU A 286 -7.51 19.25 10.04
C GLU A 286 -8.57 18.95 11.12
N THR A 287 -9.86 19.11 10.79
CA THR A 287 -10.95 18.76 11.69
C THR A 287 -10.98 17.24 11.96
N PRO A 288 -11.25 16.83 13.22
CA PRO A 288 -11.31 15.41 13.55
C PRO A 288 -12.43 14.74 12.75
N SER A 289 -12.09 13.64 12.09
CA SER A 289 -12.96 12.94 11.16
C SER A 289 -13.20 11.51 11.62
N GLN A 290 -14.45 11.04 11.54
CA GLN A 290 -14.79 9.66 11.90
C GLN A 290 -14.34 8.69 10.80
N ALA A 291 -13.74 7.57 11.19
CA ALA A 291 -13.25 6.54 10.29
C ALA A 291 -13.43 5.14 10.87
N VAL A 292 -13.55 4.13 10.01
CA VAL A 292 -13.68 2.72 10.40
C VAL A 292 -12.43 1.95 9.98
N ILE A 293 -11.86 1.17 10.90
CA ILE A 293 -10.69 0.33 10.62
C ILE A 293 -11.11 -0.80 9.67
N THR A 294 -10.56 -0.82 8.46
CA THR A 294 -10.86 -1.82 7.43
C THR A 294 -9.89 -2.99 7.45
N ALA A 295 -8.62 -2.75 7.80
CA ALA A 295 -7.62 -3.79 7.98
C ALA A 295 -6.46 -3.29 8.85
N VAL A 296 -5.84 -4.21 9.60
CA VAL A 296 -4.64 -3.96 10.40
C VAL A 296 -3.59 -4.99 9.99
N SER A 297 -2.40 -4.52 9.62
CA SER A 297 -1.25 -5.34 9.25
C SER A 297 -0.06 -5.05 10.17
N THR A 298 1.04 -5.79 10.00
CA THR A 298 2.28 -5.61 10.75
C THR A 298 2.97 -4.30 10.37
N GLY A 299 2.54 -3.19 10.99
CA GLY A 299 3.14 -1.86 10.83
C GLY A 299 2.30 -0.84 10.05
N GLU A 300 1.13 -1.24 9.54
CA GLU A 300 0.22 -0.35 8.81
C GLU A 300 -1.25 -0.64 9.13
N VAL A 301 -2.07 0.40 9.07
CA VAL A 301 -3.50 0.37 9.38
C VAL A 301 -4.27 1.05 8.26
N TRP A 302 -5.29 0.37 7.76
CA TRP A 302 -6.18 0.86 6.72
C TRP A 302 -7.49 1.35 7.34
N LEU A 303 -7.84 2.59 7.05
CA LEU A 303 -9.03 3.27 7.55
C LEU A 303 -9.94 3.64 6.37
N ARG A 304 -11.24 3.61 6.58
CA ARG A 304 -12.25 4.15 5.67
C ARG A 304 -12.96 5.31 6.35
N ARG A 305 -12.85 6.52 5.81
CA ARG A 305 -13.52 7.72 6.32
C ARG A 305 -15.01 7.70 5.95
N THR A 306 -15.80 8.57 6.59
CA THR A 306 -17.23 8.76 6.28
C THR A 306 -17.49 9.29 4.86
N ASP A 307 -16.51 9.94 4.25
CA ASP A 307 -16.52 10.38 2.84
C ASP A 307 -16.32 9.23 1.82
N GLY A 308 -16.15 7.99 2.29
CA GLY A 308 -15.89 6.81 1.45
C GLY A 308 -14.43 6.62 1.06
N SER A 309 -13.56 7.59 1.33
CA SER A 309 -12.13 7.52 1.02
C SER A 309 -11.40 6.53 1.93
N LYS A 310 -10.40 5.84 1.36
CA LYS A 310 -9.54 4.90 2.08
C LYS A 310 -8.22 5.57 2.41
N THR A 311 -7.90 5.68 3.70
CA THR A 311 -6.64 6.26 4.19
C THR A 311 -5.75 5.16 4.76
N LYS A 312 -4.47 5.14 4.36
CA LYS A 312 -3.45 4.24 4.91
C LYS A 312 -2.57 5.01 5.89
N ILE A 313 -2.43 4.49 7.11
CA ILE A 313 -1.60 5.07 8.16
C ILE A 313 -0.53 4.07 8.60
N TYR A 314 0.71 4.53 8.72
CA TYR A 314 1.80 3.72 9.26
C TYR A 314 1.89 3.90 10.79
N VAL A 315 2.25 2.83 11.50
CA VAL A 315 2.46 2.88 12.96
C VAL A 315 3.49 3.95 13.35
N SER A 316 4.52 4.15 12.51
CA SER A 316 5.52 5.20 12.71
C SER A 316 4.94 6.62 12.65
N GLN A 317 3.84 6.84 11.93
CA GLN A 317 3.17 8.14 11.86
C GLN A 317 2.30 8.40 13.10
N LEU A 318 1.73 7.35 13.68
CA LEU A 318 1.05 7.39 14.98
C LEU A 318 2.05 7.68 16.09
N GLN A 319 3.19 6.97 16.10
CA GLN A 319 4.27 7.19 17.08
C GLN A 319 4.82 8.62 17.06
N LYS A 320 4.92 9.22 15.86
CA LYS A 320 5.37 10.61 15.66
C LYS A 320 4.28 11.65 15.93
N GLY A 321 3.04 11.25 16.22
CA GLY A 321 1.93 12.16 16.50
C GLY A 321 1.42 12.94 15.29
N LYS A 322 1.62 12.42 14.07
CA LYS A 322 1.04 13.01 12.86
C LYS A 322 -0.47 12.74 12.77
N TYR A 323 -0.86 11.58 13.27
CA TYR A 323 -2.23 11.13 13.40
C TYR A 323 -2.47 10.74 14.85
N THR A 324 -3.57 11.18 15.43
CA THR A 324 -4.04 10.76 16.74
C THR A 324 -5.35 10.01 16.59
N ILE A 325 -5.48 8.88 17.29
CA ILE A 325 -6.67 8.03 17.24
C ILE A 325 -7.36 8.10 18.59
N ARG A 326 -8.67 8.33 18.58
CA ARG A 326 -9.54 8.20 19.74
C ARG A 326 -10.70 7.28 19.42
N LYS A 327 -11.27 6.64 20.43
CA LYS A 327 -12.50 5.89 20.28
C LYS A 327 -13.66 6.84 19.96
N ALA A 328 -14.41 6.55 18.88
CA ALA A 328 -15.57 7.33 18.47
C ALA A 328 -16.77 7.11 19.40
#